data_AF-A0A9E7K8J2-F1
#
_entry.id   AF-A0A9E7K8J2-F1
#
_cell.length_a   1.000
_cell.length_b   1.000
_cell.length_c   1.000
_cell.angle_alpha   90.00
_cell.angle_beta   90.00
_cell.angle_gamma   90.00
#
_symmetry.space_group_name_H-M   'P 1'
#
loop_
_entity.id
_entity.type
_entity.pdbx_description
1 polymer ?
#
loop_
_entity_poly.entity_id
_entity_poly.type
_entity_poly.pdbx_seq_one_letter_code
_entity_poly.pdbx_strand_id
1 'polypeptide(L)'
;VEENPSRQSYISERPPLSAAPTKDPSRSAAMVSGSGLCARWVVVDARHHMLGRLASILAKELLNGQRVVVVRCEEICLSGGLVRQKMKYLRFLRKRMNTKPSHGPIHFRAPAKILWRTIRGMIPHKTKRGAAALARLKAYEGVPPPYDKMKRMVIPDALKYGVLAQMISGY
;
A
#
# COMPACT_ATOMS: atom_id res chain seq x y z
N VAL A 1 33.13 33.27 -56.01
CA VAL A 1 34.39 32.51 -55.83
C VAL A 1 34.54 32.35 -54.33
N GLU A 2 34.17 31.26 -53.67
CA GLU A 2 34.10 29.85 -54.07
C GLU A 2 32.77 29.21 -53.66
N GLU A 3 32.25 28.36 -54.54
CA GLU A 3 31.35 27.26 -54.19
C GLU A 3 32.19 26.09 -53.64
N ASN A 4 31.66 25.36 -52.64
CA ASN A 4 31.81 23.90 -52.64
C ASN A 4 30.66 23.26 -51.82
N PRO A 5 30.16 22.08 -52.24
CA PRO A 5 28.74 21.80 -52.33
C PRO A 5 28.45 20.48 -51.60
N SER A 6 27.19 20.06 -51.66
CA SER A 6 26.71 18.66 -51.75
C SER A 6 25.49 18.40 -50.88
N ARG A 7 24.38 18.21 -51.62
CA ARG A 7 23.17 17.42 -51.31
C ARG A 7 22.14 18.17 -50.44
N GLN A 8 21.12 18.82 -51.01
CA GLN A 8 19.97 18.22 -51.73
C GLN A 8 19.42 17.03 -50.91
N SER A 9 18.20 16.99 -50.39
CA SER A 9 16.91 17.37 -50.98
C SER A 9 15.76 16.89 -50.07
N TYR A 10 14.53 17.40 -50.32
CA TYR A 10 13.20 16.92 -49.87
C TYR A 10 12.76 17.33 -48.45
N ILE A 11 11.83 18.29 -48.26
CA ILE A 11 10.38 18.22 -48.52
C ILE A 11 9.71 17.03 -47.83
N SER A 12 8.78 17.36 -46.95
CA SER A 12 7.69 16.55 -46.40
C SER A 12 8.07 15.20 -45.81
N GLU A 13 7.97 15.08 -44.49
CA GLU A 13 7.07 14.11 -43.87
C GLU A 13 7.00 14.40 -42.36
N ARG A 14 5.84 14.90 -41.91
CA ARG A 14 5.43 14.71 -40.52
C ARG A 14 5.33 13.21 -40.31
N PRO A 15 6.09 12.59 -39.38
CA PRO A 15 5.78 11.22 -39.01
C PRO A 15 4.42 11.19 -38.27
N PRO A 16 3.63 10.13 -38.48
CA PRO A 16 2.18 10.15 -38.34
C PRO A 16 1.69 10.13 -36.89
N LEU A 17 0.53 10.77 -36.67
CA LEU A 17 -0.41 10.38 -35.62
C LEU A 17 -0.82 8.93 -35.88
N SER A 18 -0.20 7.95 -35.21
CA SER A 18 -0.81 6.63 -35.03
C SER A 18 -0.13 5.84 -33.92
N ALA A 19 -0.98 5.20 -33.11
CA ALA A 19 -0.68 4.23 -32.05
C ALA A 19 -0.26 4.81 -30.70
N ALA A 20 -1.27 5.32 -29.99
CA ALA A 20 -1.29 5.19 -28.54
C ALA A 20 -1.04 3.72 -28.13
N PRO A 21 -0.53 3.51 -26.90
CA PRO A 21 -1.20 2.60 -26.01
C PRO A 21 -1.88 3.47 -24.95
N THR A 22 -3.07 3.95 -25.28
CA THR A 22 -4.12 4.19 -24.30
C THR A 22 -4.49 2.83 -23.72
N LYS A 23 -3.60 2.25 -22.92
CA LYS A 23 -4.06 1.37 -21.85
C LYS A 23 -4.46 2.31 -20.74
N ASP A 24 -5.68 2.82 -20.87
CA ASP A 24 -6.38 3.47 -19.78
C ASP A 24 -6.15 2.62 -18.52
N PRO A 25 -5.48 3.15 -17.48
CA PRO A 25 -5.29 2.42 -16.23
C PRO A 25 -6.61 2.33 -15.42
N SER A 26 -7.74 2.62 -16.07
CA SER A 26 -9.09 2.61 -15.50
C SER A 26 -9.70 1.21 -15.47
N ARG A 27 -9.18 0.24 -16.22
CA ARG A 27 -9.68 -1.14 -16.23
C ARG A 27 -8.76 -2.06 -15.41
N SER A 28 -9.36 -2.77 -14.45
CA SER A 28 -8.80 -3.74 -13.50
C SER A 28 -7.93 -3.16 -12.37
N ALA A 29 -8.57 -2.57 -11.37
CA ALA A 29 -7.95 -2.28 -10.09
C ALA A 29 -8.92 -2.60 -8.93
N ALA A 30 -9.58 -3.76 -9.02
CA ALA A 30 -10.20 -4.39 -7.86
C ALA A 30 -9.12 -5.22 -7.17
N MET A 31 -8.85 -4.98 -5.89
CA MET A 31 -8.18 -6.00 -5.10
C MET A 31 -9.23 -7.07 -4.78
N VAL A 32 -8.99 -8.25 -5.36
CA VAL A 32 -9.72 -9.53 -5.30
C VAL A 32 -10.65 -9.83 -6.49
N SER A 33 -10.05 -10.37 -7.56
CA SER A 33 -10.46 -11.62 -8.26
C SER A 33 -9.56 -11.86 -9.48
N GLY A 34 -8.26 -12.10 -9.23
CA GLY A 34 -7.33 -12.36 -10.33
C GLY A 34 -5.90 -12.40 -9.82
N SER A 35 -5.46 -13.58 -9.41
CA SER A 35 -4.09 -13.90 -9.06
C SER A 35 -3.16 -13.69 -10.27
N GLY A 36 -2.64 -12.48 -10.42
CA GLY A 36 -1.57 -12.16 -11.34
C GLY A 36 -0.43 -11.50 -10.57
N LEU A 37 0.80 -11.98 -10.75
CA LEU A 37 2.01 -11.34 -10.24
C LEU A 37 2.11 -9.93 -10.85
N CYS A 38 1.57 -8.91 -10.17
CA CYS A 38 1.71 -7.54 -10.62
C CYS A 38 3.05 -7.01 -10.14
N ALA A 39 4.02 -6.89 -11.06
CA ALA A 39 5.35 -6.34 -10.78
C ALA A 39 5.32 -4.87 -10.30
N ARG A 40 4.18 -4.18 -10.47
CA ARG A 40 3.98 -2.77 -10.09
C ARG A 40 3.60 -2.64 -8.62
N TRP A 41 4.07 -1.55 -8.00
CA TRP A 41 3.68 -1.21 -6.63
C TRP A 41 2.20 -0.85 -6.57
N VAL A 42 1.49 -1.50 -5.67
CA VAL A 42 0.10 -1.17 -5.34
C VAL A 42 0.12 -0.15 -4.20
N VAL A 43 -0.44 1.02 -4.45
CA VAL A 43 -0.57 2.08 -3.43
C VAL A 43 -1.95 1.97 -2.80
N VAL A 44 -1.98 1.71 -1.49
CA VAL A 44 -3.20 1.57 -0.69
C VAL A 44 -3.32 2.76 0.24
N ASP A 45 -4.52 3.35 0.24
CA ASP A 45 -4.90 4.42 1.13
C ASP A 45 -5.48 3.86 2.43
N ALA A 46 -4.90 4.20 3.58
CA ALA A 46 -5.36 3.68 4.88
C ALA A 46 -6.45 4.53 5.55
N ARG A 47 -6.85 5.65 4.94
CA ARG A 47 -7.86 6.56 5.50
C ARG A 47 -9.19 5.86 5.78
N HIS A 48 -9.72 6.00 6.99
CA HIS A 48 -11.00 5.39 7.43
C HIS A 48 -11.07 3.86 7.32
N HIS A 49 -9.92 3.18 7.22
CA HIS A 49 -9.88 1.73 7.22
C HIS A 49 -9.76 1.17 8.64
N MET A 50 -10.35 0.00 8.85
CA MET A 50 -10.24 -0.76 10.10
C MET A 50 -8.89 -1.47 10.14
N LEU A 51 -8.02 -1.10 11.09
CA LEU A 51 -6.63 -1.58 11.18
C LEU A 51 -6.49 -3.10 11.08
N GLY A 52 -7.34 -3.86 11.77
CA GLY A 52 -7.27 -5.33 11.75
C GLY A 52 -7.72 -5.94 10.41
N ARG A 53 -8.80 -5.41 9.81
CA ARG A 53 -9.32 -5.91 8.53
C ARG A 53 -8.34 -5.61 7.39
N LEU A 54 -7.84 -4.38 7.36
CA LEU A 54 -6.84 -3.95 6.38
C LEU A 54 -5.58 -4.81 6.49
N ALA A 55 -5.04 -5.00 7.70
CA ALA A 55 -3.83 -5.77 7.90
C ALA A 55 -3.95 -7.23 7.43
N SER A 56 -5.13 -7.86 7.60
CA SER A 56 -5.37 -9.25 7.19
C SER A 56 -5.32 -9.41 5.67
N ILE A 57 -6.01 -8.52 4.95
CA ILE A 57 -6.03 -8.53 3.48
C ILE A 57 -4.62 -8.27 2.94
N LEU A 58 -3.95 -7.25 3.49
CA LEU A 58 -2.57 -6.94 3.11
C LEU A 58 -1.60 -8.09 3.37
N ALA A 59 -1.73 -8.80 4.49
CA ALA A 59 -0.87 -9.93 4.81
C ALA A 59 -0.99 -11.05 3.76
N LYS A 60 -2.23 -11.34 3.30
CA LYS A 60 -2.49 -12.32 2.25
C LYS A 60 -1.86 -11.89 0.92
N GLU A 61 -2.04 -10.64 0.53
CA GLU A 61 -1.48 -10.09 -0.72
C GLU A 61 0.06 -10.11 -0.73
N LEU A 62 0.70 -9.78 0.41
CA LEU A 62 2.16 -9.84 0.53
C LEU A 62 2.71 -11.26 0.40
N LEU A 63 1.97 -12.27 0.90
CA LEU A 63 2.31 -13.69 0.77
C LEU A 63 2.08 -14.24 -0.64
N ASN A 64 1.12 -13.66 -1.37
CA ASN A 64 0.89 -13.92 -2.79
C ASN A 64 1.98 -13.29 -3.69
N GLY A 65 2.82 -12.42 -3.14
CA GLY A 65 3.94 -11.81 -3.86
C GLY A 65 3.71 -10.36 -4.28
N GLN A 66 2.58 -9.76 -3.92
CA GLN A 66 2.27 -8.38 -4.27
C GLN A 66 3.19 -7.40 -3.52
N ARG A 67 3.59 -6.32 -4.20
CA ARG A 67 4.32 -5.20 -3.60
C ARG A 67 3.33 -4.11 -3.20
N VAL A 68 3.25 -3.80 -1.92
CA VAL A 68 2.24 -2.89 -1.39
C VAL A 68 2.89 -1.73 -0.64
N VAL A 69 2.44 -0.52 -0.96
CA VAL A 69 2.74 0.71 -0.24
C VAL A 69 1.47 1.19 0.42
N VAL A 70 1.47 1.29 1.74
CA VAL A 70 0.37 1.87 2.51
C VAL A 70 0.71 3.31 2.85
N VAL A 71 -0.25 4.19 2.61
CA VAL A 71 -0.13 5.65 2.76
C VAL A 71 -1.19 6.13 3.73
N ARG A 72 -0.92 7.24 4.44
CA ARG A 72 -1.83 7.82 5.46
C ARG A 72 -2.14 6.89 6.62
N CYS A 73 -1.11 6.23 7.16
CA CYS A 73 -1.26 5.31 8.28
C CYS A 73 -1.83 5.97 9.55
N GLU A 74 -1.72 7.30 9.68
CA GLU A 74 -2.26 8.10 10.76
C GLU A 74 -3.79 8.18 10.77
N GLU A 75 -4.44 8.08 9.60
CA GLU A 75 -5.90 8.16 9.46
C GLU A 75 -6.60 6.79 9.65
N ILE A 76 -5.87 5.78 10.11
CA ILE A 76 -6.39 4.43 10.31
C ILE A 76 -7.29 4.36 11.55
N CYS A 77 -8.41 3.66 11.42
CA CYS A 77 -9.39 3.52 12.47
C CYS A 77 -9.20 2.23 13.27
N LEU A 78 -9.42 2.35 14.58
CA LEU A 78 -9.55 1.23 15.50
C LEU A 78 -10.99 1.20 16.03
N SER A 79 -11.57 0.00 16.14
CA SER A 79 -12.88 -0.15 16.76
C SER A 79 -12.81 0.05 18.27
N GLY A 80 -13.92 0.52 18.84
CA GLY A 80 -14.10 0.71 20.28
C GLY A 80 -13.77 2.13 20.76
N GLY A 81 -14.20 2.45 21.98
CA GLY A 81 -13.99 3.76 22.59
C GLY A 81 -12.52 4.05 22.89
N LEU A 82 -12.17 5.35 22.88
CA LEU A 82 -10.79 5.84 23.02
C LEU A 82 -10.11 5.32 24.30
N VAL A 83 -10.81 5.34 25.44
CA VAL A 83 -10.28 4.91 26.74
C VAL A 83 -9.84 3.45 26.70
N ARG A 84 -10.68 2.56 26.14
CA ARG A 84 -10.39 1.13 26.04
C ARG A 84 -9.15 0.87 25.17
N GLN A 85 -9.06 1.56 24.03
CA GLN A 85 -7.93 1.40 23.11
C GLN A 85 -6.63 1.94 23.72
N LYS A 86 -6.70 3.08 24.42
CA LYS A 86 -5.57 3.65 25.17
C LYS A 86 -5.09 2.71 26.26
N MET A 87 -6.00 2.16 27.08
CA MET A 87 -5.65 1.20 28.13
C MET A 87 -4.99 -0.06 27.57
N LYS A 88 -5.48 -0.58 26.43
CA LYS A 88 -4.87 -1.71 25.73
C LYS A 88 -3.43 -1.40 25.31
N TYR A 89 -3.19 -0.22 24.74
CA TYR A 89 -1.86 0.20 24.33
C TYR A 89 -0.94 0.43 25.54
N LEU A 90 -1.42 1.06 26.61
CA LEU A 90 -0.65 1.25 27.85
C LEU A 90 -0.25 -0.09 28.49
N ARG A 91 -1.13 -1.09 28.48
CA ARG A 91 -0.81 -2.45 28.94
C ARG A 91 0.31 -3.08 28.11
N PHE A 92 0.32 -2.84 26.80
CA PHE A 92 1.39 -3.29 25.93
C PHE A 92 2.73 -2.62 26.30
N LEU A 93 2.74 -1.30 26.54
CA LEU A 93 3.95 -0.57 26.93
C LEU A 93 4.55 -1.02 28.27
N ARG A 94 3.72 -1.48 29.20
CA ARG A 94 4.19 -2.04 30.48
C ARG A 94 5.03 -3.30 30.31
N LYS A 95 4.89 -4.03 29.18
CA LYS A 95 5.65 -5.26 28.93
C LYS A 95 7.09 -4.91 28.59
N ARG A 96 8.02 -5.26 29.47
CA ARG A 96 9.47 -5.11 29.27
C ARG A 96 10.20 -6.32 29.84
N MET A 97 11.38 -6.62 29.29
CA MET A 97 12.27 -7.63 29.88
C MET A 97 12.86 -7.06 31.18
N ASN A 98 12.80 -7.82 32.27
CA ASN A 98 13.25 -7.34 33.59
C ASN A 98 14.78 -7.25 33.69
N THR A 99 15.50 -8.17 33.03
CA THR A 99 16.97 -8.22 33.02
C THR A 99 17.58 -7.09 32.20
N LYS A 100 17.30 -7.04 30.89
CA LYS A 100 17.81 -5.98 30.00
C LYS A 100 16.71 -5.49 29.05
N PRO A 101 16.10 -4.32 29.31
CA PRO A 101 14.98 -3.81 28.52
C PRO A 101 15.26 -3.68 27.03
N SER A 102 16.53 -3.47 26.62
CA SER A 102 16.91 -3.30 25.21
C SER A 102 16.76 -4.58 24.37
N HIS A 103 16.90 -5.78 24.97
CA HIS A 103 16.65 -7.06 24.28
C HIS A 103 15.19 -7.51 24.40
N GLY A 104 14.35 -6.72 25.07
CA GLY A 104 12.94 -6.99 25.24
C GLY A 104 12.07 -6.60 24.04
N PRO A 105 10.75 -6.70 24.19
CA PRO A 105 9.81 -6.24 23.17
C PRO A 105 9.94 -4.74 22.92
N ILE A 106 10.26 -4.36 21.68
CA ILE A 106 10.34 -2.96 21.27
C ILE A 106 8.93 -2.40 20.99
N HIS A 107 8.62 -1.28 21.62
CA HIS A 107 7.37 -0.56 21.48
C HIS A 107 7.51 0.57 20.47
N PHE A 108 6.85 0.43 19.32
CA PHE A 108 6.82 1.50 18.31
C PHE A 108 5.77 2.56 18.64
N ARG A 109 6.10 3.83 18.34
CA ARG A 109 5.23 5.00 18.56
C ARG A 109 4.57 5.49 17.27
N ALA A 110 5.30 5.43 16.17
CA ALA A 110 4.85 5.79 14.83
C ALA A 110 3.65 4.92 14.37
N PRO A 111 2.50 5.49 13.93
CA PRO A 111 1.37 4.73 13.39
C PRO A 111 1.76 3.81 12.23
N ALA A 112 2.68 4.22 11.35
CA ALA A 112 3.16 3.36 10.27
C ALA A 112 3.86 2.09 10.81
N LYS A 113 4.66 2.23 11.89
CA LYS A 113 5.31 1.08 12.54
C LYS A 113 4.35 0.21 13.34
N ILE A 114 3.27 0.79 13.89
CA ILE A 114 2.19 0.02 14.54
C ILE A 114 1.47 -0.85 13.51
N LEU A 115 1.16 -0.30 12.34
CA LEU A 115 0.58 -1.07 11.23
C LEU A 115 1.54 -2.18 10.78
N TRP A 116 2.81 -1.86 10.57
CA TRP A 116 3.84 -2.84 10.21
C TRP A 116 3.96 -3.97 11.25
N ARG A 117 3.93 -3.64 12.55
CA ARG A 117 3.94 -4.63 13.63
C ARG A 117 2.71 -5.54 13.60
N THR A 118 1.55 -4.98 13.27
CA THR A 118 0.29 -5.74 13.13
C THR A 118 0.39 -6.74 11.99
N ILE A 119 0.84 -6.29 10.80
CA ILE A 119 1.00 -7.15 9.62
C ILE A 119 2.08 -8.21 9.86
N ARG A 120 3.19 -7.86 10.53
CA ARG A 120 4.22 -8.81 10.97
C ARG A 120 3.68 -9.90 11.88
N GLY A 121 2.64 -9.61 12.68
CA GLY A 121 1.96 -10.59 13.52
C GLY A 121 1.10 -11.58 12.72
N MET A 122 0.65 -11.19 11.51
CA MET A 122 -0.18 -12.00 10.61
C MET A 122 0.65 -12.82 9.60
N ILE A 123 1.93 -12.49 9.42
CA ILE A 123 2.86 -13.17 8.50
C ILE A 123 3.83 -14.07 9.29
N PRO A 124 4.19 -15.27 8.78
CA PRO A 124 5.23 -16.14 9.37
C PRO A 124 6.64 -15.54 9.19
N HIS A 125 6.92 -14.43 9.87
CA HIS A 125 8.11 -13.59 9.70
C HIS A 125 9.44 -14.22 10.13
N LYS A 126 9.40 -15.37 10.83
CA LYS A 126 10.60 -16.14 11.18
C LYS A 126 11.14 -16.94 10.00
N THR A 127 10.33 -17.18 8.98
CA THR A 127 10.72 -17.91 7.77
C THR A 127 11.29 -16.97 6.71
N LYS A 128 12.14 -17.49 5.81
CA LYS A 128 12.69 -16.73 4.68
C LYS A 128 11.58 -16.15 3.78
N ARG A 129 10.53 -16.94 3.50
CA ARG A 129 9.36 -16.50 2.73
C ARG A 129 8.63 -15.33 3.39
N GLY A 130 8.39 -15.40 4.70
CA GLY A 130 7.71 -14.34 5.44
C GLY A 130 8.56 -13.06 5.54
N ALA A 131 9.88 -13.19 5.71
CA ALA A 131 10.80 -12.06 5.68
C ALA A 131 10.78 -11.35 4.30
N ALA A 132 10.79 -12.13 3.21
CA ALA A 132 10.66 -11.59 1.85
C ALA A 132 9.30 -10.89 1.63
N ALA A 133 8.22 -11.44 2.17
CA ALA A 133 6.89 -10.81 2.11
C ALA A 133 6.88 -9.47 2.87
N LEU A 134 7.48 -9.39 4.05
CA LEU A 134 7.57 -8.13 4.81
C LEU A 134 8.45 -7.08 4.12
N ALA A 135 9.48 -7.49 3.39
CA ALA A 135 10.31 -6.57 2.60
C ALA A 135 9.53 -5.91 1.43
N ARG A 136 8.43 -6.52 0.99
CA ARG A 136 7.54 -5.95 -0.05
C ARG A 136 6.56 -4.91 0.49
N LEU A 137 6.41 -4.82 1.81
CA LEU A 137 5.53 -3.85 2.46
C LEU A 137 6.31 -2.55 2.75
N LYS A 138 5.76 -1.43 2.30
CA LYS A 138 6.16 -0.09 2.75
C LYS A 138 4.96 0.59 3.40
N ALA A 139 5.18 1.27 4.52
CA ALA A 139 4.15 2.00 5.23
C ALA A 139 4.66 3.41 5.53
N TYR A 140 3.86 4.42 5.17
CA TYR A 140 4.20 5.83 5.34
C TYR A 140 3.10 6.57 6.09
N GLU A 141 3.54 7.60 6.82
CA GLU A 141 2.68 8.60 7.45
C GLU A 141 2.54 9.76 6.47
N GLY A 142 1.32 10.25 6.27
CA GLY A 142 0.99 11.16 5.18
C GLY A 142 1.24 10.54 3.81
N VAL A 143 1.42 11.39 2.79
CA VAL A 143 1.64 11.01 1.39
C VAL A 143 3.01 11.52 0.92
N PRO A 144 4.05 10.68 0.89
CA PRO A 144 5.35 11.11 0.40
C PRO A 144 5.37 11.25 -1.14
N PRO A 145 6.05 12.27 -1.71
CA PRO A 145 6.39 12.30 -3.14
C PRO A 145 7.36 11.13 -3.38
N PRO A 146 7.13 10.13 -4.26
CA PRO A 146 6.42 10.10 -5.56
C PRO A 146 5.03 9.43 -5.56
N TYR A 147 4.51 9.01 -4.41
CA TYR A 147 3.24 8.26 -4.31
C TYR A 147 2.01 9.17 -4.40
N ASP A 148 2.20 10.49 -4.32
CA ASP A 148 1.13 11.47 -4.43
C ASP A 148 0.44 11.46 -5.81
N LYS A 149 1.23 11.28 -6.87
CA LYS A 149 0.76 11.24 -8.27
C LYS A 149 0.22 9.86 -8.69
N MET A 150 0.41 8.83 -7.86
CA MET A 150 -0.06 7.49 -8.15
C MET A 150 -1.53 7.32 -7.77
N LYS A 151 -2.27 6.52 -8.56
CA LYS A 151 -3.64 6.14 -8.21
C LYS A 151 -3.63 5.35 -6.91
N ARG A 152 -4.32 5.86 -5.91
CA ARG A 152 -4.48 5.23 -4.60
C ARG A 152 -5.70 4.33 -4.62
N MET A 153 -5.56 3.13 -4.07
CA MET A 153 -6.65 2.17 -3.98
C MET A 153 -7.18 2.11 -2.55
N VAL A 154 -8.49 1.90 -2.46
CA VAL A 154 -9.23 1.69 -1.22
C VAL A 154 -9.69 0.24 -1.19
N ILE A 155 -9.60 -0.41 -0.03
CA ILE A 155 -10.06 -1.79 0.12
C ILE A 155 -11.46 -1.73 0.75
N PRO A 156 -12.53 -2.00 -0.02
CA PRO A 156 -13.91 -1.79 0.42
C PRO A 156 -14.25 -2.60 1.68
N ASP A 157 -13.84 -3.87 1.74
CA ASP A 157 -14.08 -4.78 2.87
C ASP A 157 -13.49 -4.27 4.20
N ALA A 158 -12.46 -3.44 4.12
CA ALA A 158 -11.75 -2.91 5.26
C ALA A 158 -12.22 -1.50 5.67
N LEU A 159 -13.17 -0.89 4.97
CA LEU A 159 -13.72 0.41 5.35
C LEU A 159 -14.53 0.33 6.66
N LYS A 160 -14.44 1.38 7.48
CA LYS A 160 -15.13 1.49 8.76
C LYS A 160 -16.67 1.54 8.61
N TYR A 161 -17.14 2.22 7.57
CA TYR A 161 -18.56 2.33 7.25
C TYR A 161 -18.86 1.42 6.08
N GLY A 162 -19.56 0.31 6.31
CA GLY A 162 -20.28 -0.35 5.23
C GLY A 162 -21.34 0.64 4.78
N VAL A 163 -21.13 1.28 3.63
CA VAL A 163 -22.09 2.23 3.09
C VAL A 163 -23.32 1.42 2.67
N LEU A 164 -24.51 1.79 3.14
CA LEU A 164 -25.78 1.14 2.77
C LEU A 164 -25.90 0.96 1.24
N ALA A 165 -25.37 1.92 0.48
CA ALA A 165 -25.29 1.90 -0.98
C ALA A 165 -24.52 0.69 -1.57
N GLN A 166 -23.52 0.14 -0.88
CA GLN A 166 -22.78 -1.04 -1.33
C GLN A 166 -23.55 -2.35 -1.09
N MET A 167 -24.45 -2.38 -0.10
CA MET A 167 -25.33 -3.52 0.16
C MET A 167 -26.47 -3.62 -0.87
N ILE A 168 -26.98 -2.47 -1.35
CA ILE A 168 -28.10 -2.42 -2.30
C ILE A 168 -27.62 -2.67 -3.74
N SER A 169 -26.40 -2.26 -4.10
CA SER A 169 -25.85 -2.44 -5.46
C SER A 169 -25.57 -3.89 -5.87
N GLY A 170 -25.79 -4.88 -4.98
CA GLY A 170 -25.59 -6.31 -5.24
C GLY A 170 -26.88 -7.13 -5.33
N TYR A 171 -28.05 -6.47 -5.31
CA TYR A 171 -29.36 -7.05 -5.58
C TYR A 171 -29.94 -6.49 -6.87
#